data_AF-A0A0C2XAM5-F1
#
_entry.id   AF-A0A0C2XAM5-F1
#
_cell.length_a   1.000
_cell.length_b   1.000
_cell.length_c   1.000
_cell.angle_alpha   90.00
_cell.angle_beta   90.00
_cell.angle_gamma   90.00
#
_symmetry.space_group_name_H-M   'P 1'
#
loop_
_entity.id
_entity.type
_entity.pdbx_description
1 polymer ?
#
loop_
_entity_poly.entity_id
_entity_poly.type
_entity_poly.pdbx_seq_one_letter_code
_entity_poly.pdbx_strand_id
1 'polypeptide(L)'
;MSTLRRSARLQRMLSVSSLSPLTSQQSDSPTLDRHTRKRKSKVEADIDAADLSSSSERPAQRRRKKSKKVNDTDDINSVPDKQPRRKRATKPEPVYIIPDVERRETTFRGRLGYACLNTVLRNKKPASETIFCSRTCRLDSLVNKGIDWVKELGRKNVQDLISIIEWNEQNNIRFFRISSEMFPYASHGTHGYDLEYCAPLLACAGELANKYGHRLTTHPGQFTQLGSPKPEVVEAAVRELAYHTEMLDRMGIGPDGVIIVHGGGVYGDKGAAIERIKHTIREVLPQHIRQRLVLENDELCYNAEDLLPICEELDVPLVFDYHHDRLNPSSIPPSTIIQRADTIWRRRGIRPKQHLSEPRPGAVTLMEKRAHADRCESFPFELPDDIDLMIEAKDKEQAVLHLYRIYGLQPVIYASLRPPDMNPTKETKGRKSLKASAKERRGEM
;
A
#
# COMPACT_ATOMS: atom_id res chain seq x y z
N MET A 1 -49.70 0.69 37.43
CA MET A 1 -50.19 -0.58 36.86
C MET A 1 -48.98 -1.40 36.43
N SER A 2 -48.82 -2.59 37.05
CA SER A 2 -48.08 -3.79 36.61
C SER A 2 -46.64 -3.67 36.09
N THR A 3 -45.60 -4.38 36.51
CA THR A 3 -45.26 -5.29 37.62
C THR A 3 -43.78 -5.62 37.39
N LEU A 4 -42.93 -5.51 38.42
CA LEU A 4 -41.63 -6.19 38.44
C LEU A 4 -41.83 -7.72 38.41
N ARG A 5 -40.97 -8.45 37.69
CA ARG A 5 -40.63 -9.84 38.04
C ARG A 5 -39.12 -10.08 37.92
N ARG A 6 -38.57 -10.54 39.05
CA ARG A 6 -37.26 -11.19 39.24
C ARG A 6 -37.31 -12.66 38.77
N SER A 7 -36.16 -13.20 38.35
CA SER A 7 -35.58 -14.52 38.73
C SER A 7 -34.43 -14.84 37.76
N ALA A 8 -33.16 -14.98 38.16
CA ALA A 8 -32.53 -15.96 39.06
C ALA A 8 -32.18 -17.31 38.40
N ARG A 9 -30.88 -17.46 38.08
CA ARG A 9 -29.93 -18.52 38.50
C ARG A 9 -30.23 -19.98 38.14
N LEU A 10 -29.32 -20.62 37.39
CA LEU A 10 -28.80 -21.94 37.75
C LEU A 10 -27.39 -22.19 37.17
N GLN A 11 -26.45 -22.43 38.08
CA GLN A 11 -25.13 -23.05 37.87
C GLN A 11 -25.26 -24.57 38.00
N ARG A 12 -24.45 -25.33 37.24
CA ARG A 12 -23.82 -26.65 37.54
C ARG A 12 -23.50 -27.33 36.18
N MET A 13 -22.43 -28.08 35.96
CA MET A 13 -21.41 -28.64 36.85
C MET A 13 -20.20 -29.08 36.01
N LEU A 14 -19.03 -29.05 36.65
CA LEU A 14 -17.80 -29.73 36.26
C LEU A 14 -17.99 -31.26 36.27
N SER A 15 -17.32 -31.96 35.35
CA SER A 15 -16.74 -33.28 35.67
C SER A 15 -15.39 -33.45 34.98
N VAL A 16 -14.35 -33.33 35.80
CA VAL A 16 -12.99 -33.83 35.59
C VAL A 16 -13.01 -35.34 35.87
N SER A 17 -12.20 -36.11 35.16
CA SER A 17 -11.46 -37.34 35.57
C SER A 17 -11.08 -38.11 34.29
N SER A 18 -9.92 -38.73 34.08
CA SER A 18 -8.63 -38.89 34.77
C SER A 18 -7.87 -39.90 33.88
N LEU A 19 -6.63 -39.65 33.43
CA LEU A 19 -5.38 -40.32 33.91
C LEU A 19 -5.40 -41.87 33.73
N SER A 20 -4.45 -42.59 33.10
CA SER A 20 -2.99 -42.48 32.91
C SER A 20 -2.51 -43.73 32.08
N PRO A 21 -1.25 -44.24 32.13
CA PRO A 21 0.00 -43.74 31.52
C PRO A 21 0.83 -44.84 30.79
N LEU A 22 2.09 -44.49 30.43
CA LEU A 22 3.27 -45.30 30.06
C LEU A 22 3.30 -45.79 28.60
N THR A 23 4.37 -45.59 27.83
CA THR A 23 5.68 -46.23 28.07
C THR A 23 6.82 -45.47 27.37
N SER A 24 7.95 -45.37 28.07
CA SER A 24 9.27 -44.96 27.59
C SER A 24 9.98 -46.08 26.82
N GLN A 25 10.60 -45.78 25.68
CA GLN A 25 11.78 -46.53 25.21
C GLN A 25 12.81 -45.57 24.59
N GLN A 26 14.02 -45.67 25.12
CA GLN A 26 15.29 -45.21 24.55
C GLN A 26 15.70 -46.18 23.44
N SER A 27 16.33 -45.67 22.36
CA SER A 27 17.64 -46.15 21.87
C SER A 27 18.08 -45.44 20.59
N ASP A 28 19.32 -44.94 20.65
CA ASP A 28 20.37 -44.95 19.63
C ASP A 28 20.30 -44.06 18.38
N SER A 29 21.11 -43.00 18.47
CA SER A 29 21.82 -42.29 17.41
C SER A 29 22.89 -43.14 16.72
N PRO A 30 23.15 -42.92 15.41
CA PRO A 30 24.45 -43.18 14.82
C PRO A 30 25.22 -41.88 14.55
N THR A 31 26.46 -41.89 15.03
CA THR A 31 27.59 -41.02 14.69
C THR A 31 27.83 -40.93 13.19
N LEU A 32 28.18 -39.75 12.69
CA LEU A 32 29.00 -39.60 11.48
C LEU A 32 29.79 -38.28 11.51
N ASP A 33 30.89 -38.32 10.80
CA ASP A 33 32.20 -37.92 11.30
C ASP A 33 32.59 -36.48 10.93
N ARG A 34 33.45 -35.91 11.77
CA ARG A 34 33.91 -34.52 11.71
C ARG A 34 35.23 -34.48 10.93
N HIS A 35 35.23 -34.00 9.68
CA HIS A 35 36.48 -33.63 9.00
C HIS A 35 36.53 -32.16 8.58
N THR A 36 37.31 -31.43 9.38
CA THR A 36 37.98 -30.16 9.08
C THR A 36 39.03 -30.31 7.97
N ARG A 37 39.13 -29.34 7.05
CA ARG A 37 40.39 -28.90 6.38
C ARG A 37 40.12 -27.58 5.64
N LYS A 38 40.59 -26.44 6.17
CA LYS A 38 41.88 -25.74 5.91
C LYS A 38 42.07 -25.23 4.47
N ARG A 39 42.18 -23.90 4.40
CA ARG A 39 42.61 -23.00 3.30
C ARG A 39 43.99 -23.33 2.72
N LYS A 40 44.14 -22.95 1.43
CA LYS A 40 45.30 -22.41 0.66
C LYS A 40 45.35 -23.15 -0.69
N SER A 41 45.73 -22.62 -1.85
CA SER A 41 46.06 -21.31 -2.43
C SER A 41 46.51 -21.64 -3.87
N LYS A 42 46.18 -20.76 -4.83
CA LYS A 42 46.72 -20.56 -6.20
C LYS A 42 47.88 -21.44 -6.71
N VAL A 43 47.81 -21.78 -8.01
CA VAL A 43 48.75 -21.54 -9.15
C VAL A 43 48.28 -22.52 -10.27
N GLU A 44 47.68 -22.12 -11.39
CA GLU A 44 48.15 -21.43 -12.62
C GLU A 44 48.88 -22.34 -13.64
N ALA A 45 48.62 -22.05 -14.93
CA ALA A 45 49.21 -22.55 -16.19
C ALA A 45 48.65 -23.89 -16.75
N ASP A 46 48.51 -24.12 -18.05
CA ASP A 46 48.42 -23.35 -19.32
C ASP A 46 48.47 -24.44 -20.41
N ILE A 47 47.65 -24.38 -21.47
CA ILE A 47 47.99 -24.92 -22.82
C ILE A 47 47.20 -24.14 -23.90
N ASP A 48 47.91 -23.22 -24.57
CA ASP A 48 48.11 -22.99 -26.02
C ASP A 48 47.05 -23.39 -27.07
N ALA A 49 46.91 -22.76 -28.26
CA ALA A 49 47.36 -21.51 -28.89
C ALA A 49 46.86 -21.49 -30.36
N ALA A 50 47.07 -20.34 -31.03
CA ALA A 50 47.04 -20.04 -32.49
C ALA A 50 45.72 -19.45 -33.05
N ASP A 51 45.68 -18.41 -33.90
CA ASP A 51 46.57 -17.35 -34.45
C ASP A 51 45.61 -16.50 -35.36
N LEU A 52 45.57 -15.15 -35.46
CA LEU A 52 46.43 -14.24 -36.23
C LEU A 52 45.84 -12.79 -36.19
N SER A 53 46.70 -11.84 -36.53
CA SER A 53 46.76 -10.37 -36.33
C SER A 53 45.93 -9.41 -37.20
N SER A 54 45.71 -8.16 -36.72
CA SER A 54 46.09 -6.83 -37.34
C SER A 54 45.36 -5.67 -36.61
N SER A 55 46.04 -4.82 -35.82
CA SER A 55 46.81 -3.57 -36.09
C SER A 55 46.00 -2.25 -36.16
N SER A 56 46.20 -1.36 -35.18
CA SER A 56 46.47 0.11 -35.32
C SER A 56 46.35 0.88 -33.98
N GLU A 57 47.17 1.91 -33.81
CA GLU A 57 47.65 2.49 -32.53
C GLU A 57 47.06 3.87 -32.13
N ARG A 58 46.86 4.06 -30.80
CA ARG A 58 47.15 5.23 -29.89
C ARG A 58 46.42 6.60 -30.04
N PRO A 59 46.42 7.51 -29.02
CA PRO A 59 46.78 7.40 -27.58
C PRO A 59 45.77 8.01 -26.57
N ALA A 60 45.87 7.60 -25.30
CA ALA A 60 45.17 8.20 -24.15
C ALA A 60 46.05 9.23 -23.40
N GLN A 61 45.58 10.48 -23.26
CA GLN A 61 46.21 11.51 -22.44
C GLN A 61 45.68 11.48 -21.00
N ARG A 62 46.60 11.26 -20.06
CA ARG A 62 46.39 11.24 -18.60
C ARG A 62 46.86 12.58 -18.01
N ARG A 63 45.94 13.46 -17.60
CA ARG A 63 46.30 14.72 -16.89
C ARG A 63 46.46 14.47 -15.39
N ARG A 64 47.67 14.74 -14.88
CA ARG A 64 48.09 14.76 -13.47
C ARG A 64 47.39 15.89 -12.68
N LYS A 65 46.88 15.60 -11.47
CA LYS A 65 46.57 16.61 -10.44
C LYS A 65 47.74 16.70 -9.44
N LYS A 66 48.23 17.92 -9.21
CA LYS A 66 49.34 18.26 -8.31
C LYS A 66 48.96 18.08 -6.84
N SER A 67 49.95 17.63 -6.07
CA SER A 67 49.96 17.42 -4.63
C SER A 67 50.21 18.71 -3.82
N LYS A 68 49.79 18.64 -2.55
CA LYS A 68 49.86 19.64 -1.47
C LYS A 68 51.28 20.11 -1.14
N LYS A 69 51.38 21.33 -0.57
CA LYS A 69 52.42 21.70 0.39
C LYS A 69 51.73 22.14 1.69
N VAL A 70 52.15 21.54 2.80
CA VAL A 70 51.72 21.77 4.18
C VAL A 70 52.77 22.68 4.82
N ASN A 71 52.34 23.64 5.64
CA ASN A 71 53.12 24.17 6.76
C ASN A 71 52.22 24.18 8.00
N ASP A 72 52.78 23.69 9.09
CA ASP A 72 52.19 23.50 10.41
C ASP A 72 52.29 24.79 11.25
N THR A 73 51.31 25.05 12.10
CA THR A 73 51.46 25.47 13.52
C THR A 73 50.08 25.63 14.18
N ASP A 74 50.00 25.13 15.41
CA ASP A 74 48.84 24.97 16.29
C ASP A 74 48.11 26.28 16.64
N ASP A 75 46.77 26.25 16.73
CA ASP A 75 46.04 26.78 17.91
C ASP A 75 44.55 26.37 17.94
N ILE A 76 44.00 26.53 19.14
CA ILE A 76 42.92 25.84 19.84
C ILE A 76 41.47 26.11 19.35
N ASN A 77 40.60 25.12 19.56
CA ASN A 77 39.12 25.14 19.62
C ASN A 77 38.38 26.39 19.09
N SER A 78 37.77 26.26 17.90
CA SER A 78 36.49 26.92 17.63
C SER A 78 35.65 26.08 16.67
N VAL A 79 34.59 25.45 17.19
CA VAL A 79 33.52 24.90 16.35
C VAL A 79 32.76 26.11 15.80
N PRO A 80 32.67 26.31 14.47
CA PRO A 80 31.90 27.43 13.94
C PRO A 80 30.42 27.16 14.22
N ASP A 81 29.84 28.00 15.07
CA ASP A 81 28.42 28.01 15.38
C ASP A 81 27.63 28.15 14.07
N LYS A 82 26.84 27.11 13.74
CA LYS A 82 26.01 27.11 12.53
C LYS A 82 24.90 28.13 12.74
N GLN A 83 25.09 29.33 12.19
CA GLN A 83 24.07 30.37 12.17
C GLN A 83 22.68 29.77 11.83
N PRO A 84 21.65 30.05 12.64
CA PRO A 84 20.32 29.52 12.39
C PRO A 84 19.85 30.02 11.03
N ARG A 85 19.56 29.08 10.12
CA ARG A 85 19.00 29.42 8.80
C ARG A 85 17.74 30.27 9.02
N ARG A 86 17.80 31.54 8.61
CA ARG A 86 16.65 32.46 8.60
C ARG A 86 15.43 31.72 8.07
N LYS A 87 14.35 31.64 8.86
CA LYS A 87 13.07 31.07 8.43
C LYS A 87 12.67 31.80 7.14
N ARG A 88 12.64 31.06 6.03
CA ARG A 88 12.27 31.62 4.72
C ARG A 88 10.83 32.11 4.86
N ALA A 89 10.57 33.38 4.51
CA ALA A 89 9.22 33.94 4.55
C ALA A 89 8.23 33.01 3.84
N THR A 90 7.06 32.81 4.46
CA THR A 90 5.96 32.03 3.90
C THR A 90 5.60 32.64 2.55
N LYS A 91 5.73 31.86 1.47
CA LYS A 91 5.25 32.31 0.17
C LYS A 91 3.72 32.35 0.22
N PRO A 92 3.06 33.38 -0.34
CA PRO A 92 1.61 33.39 -0.42
C PRO A 92 1.13 32.16 -1.20
N GLU A 93 -0.01 31.60 -0.79
CA GLU A 93 -0.60 30.47 -1.51
C GLU A 93 -0.93 30.90 -2.95
N PRO A 94 -0.59 30.09 -3.96
CA PRO A 94 -0.94 30.39 -5.33
C PRO A 94 -2.45 30.37 -5.50
N VAL A 95 -3.00 31.40 -6.14
CA VAL A 95 -4.40 31.40 -6.58
C VAL A 95 -4.49 30.50 -7.81
N TYR A 96 -5.34 29.48 -7.72
CA TYR A 96 -5.55 28.52 -8.81
C TYR A 96 -6.74 28.93 -9.69
N ILE A 97 -6.52 28.93 -11.00
CA ILE A 97 -7.61 28.97 -11.99
C ILE A 97 -8.06 27.53 -12.19
N ILE A 98 -9.29 27.24 -11.79
CA ILE A 98 -9.86 25.89 -11.91
C ILE A 98 -10.81 25.88 -13.11
N PRO A 99 -10.56 25.05 -14.14
CA PRO A 99 -11.47 24.97 -15.28
C PRO A 99 -12.83 24.43 -14.85
N ASP A 100 -13.87 24.87 -15.54
CA ASP A 100 -15.21 24.29 -15.43
C ASP A 100 -15.23 22.86 -15.95
N VAL A 101 -16.23 22.10 -15.50
CA VAL A 101 -16.45 20.72 -15.93
C VAL A 101 -17.78 20.63 -16.66
N GLU A 102 -17.84 19.76 -17.65
CA GLU A 102 -19.10 19.35 -18.27
C GLU A 102 -19.94 18.58 -17.22
N ARG A 103 -21.16 19.04 -16.95
CA ARG A 103 -22.07 18.36 -16.02
C ARG A 103 -22.67 17.12 -16.67
N ARG A 104 -22.76 16.03 -15.91
CA ARG A 104 -23.37 14.77 -16.35
C ARG A 104 -24.34 14.26 -15.29
N GLU A 105 -25.37 13.55 -15.73
CA GLU A 105 -26.32 12.90 -14.84
C GLU A 105 -25.81 11.53 -14.39
N THR A 106 -26.25 11.10 -13.21
CA THR A 106 -25.98 9.77 -12.67
C THR A 106 -27.02 9.37 -11.64
N THR A 107 -27.26 8.08 -11.52
CA THR A 107 -28.05 7.46 -10.44
C THR A 107 -27.21 7.17 -9.20
N PHE A 108 -25.87 7.22 -9.30
CA PHE A 108 -24.96 6.89 -8.21
C PHE A 108 -25.23 7.75 -6.95
N ARG A 109 -25.42 7.06 -5.82
CA ARG A 109 -25.64 7.60 -4.47
C ARG A 109 -24.54 7.16 -3.49
N GLY A 110 -23.61 6.32 -3.94
CA GLY A 110 -22.57 5.74 -3.12
C GLY A 110 -21.49 6.71 -2.65
N ARG A 111 -20.48 6.18 -1.95
CA ARG A 111 -19.32 6.97 -1.48
C ARG A 111 -18.18 6.88 -2.48
N LEU A 112 -17.61 8.03 -2.83
CA LEU A 112 -16.32 8.07 -3.52
C LEU A 112 -15.19 8.16 -2.49
N GLY A 113 -14.10 7.44 -2.76
CA GLY A 113 -12.89 7.47 -1.94
C GLY A 113 -11.62 7.57 -2.76
N TYR A 114 -10.50 7.83 -2.07
CA TYR A 114 -9.18 7.87 -2.69
C TYR A 114 -8.12 7.20 -1.80
N ALA A 115 -6.93 6.99 -2.34
CA ALA A 115 -5.90 6.15 -1.71
C ALA A 115 -4.64 6.88 -1.23
N CYS A 116 -4.26 6.57 0.01
CA CYS A 116 -2.96 6.75 0.68
C CYS A 116 -2.53 8.19 1.00
N LEU A 117 -2.72 9.13 0.08
CA LEU A 117 -2.13 10.46 0.15
C LEU A 117 -3.16 11.52 -0.25
N ASN A 118 -3.20 12.62 0.49
CA ASN A 118 -3.91 13.82 0.10
C ASN A 118 -2.93 14.85 -0.50
N THR A 119 -3.11 15.25 -1.75
CA THR A 119 -2.15 16.11 -2.46
C THR A 119 -2.13 17.53 -1.92
N VAL A 120 -3.28 18.08 -1.51
CA VAL A 120 -3.37 19.41 -0.87
C VAL A 120 -2.54 19.44 0.41
N LEU A 121 -2.78 18.49 1.30
CA LEU A 121 -2.13 18.37 2.59
C LEU A 121 -0.63 18.04 2.46
N ARG A 122 -0.27 17.17 1.50
CA ARG A 122 1.14 16.83 1.21
C ARG A 122 1.94 18.03 0.72
N ASN A 123 1.32 18.92 -0.05
CA ASN A 123 2.02 19.99 -0.73
C ASN A 123 2.13 21.28 0.08
N LYS A 124 1.58 21.34 1.31
CA LYS A 124 1.70 22.47 2.25
C LYS A 124 3.14 23.00 2.39
N LYS A 125 3.25 24.30 2.67
CA LYS A 125 4.52 25.03 2.82
C LYS A 125 4.40 25.95 4.04
N PRO A 126 5.38 25.96 4.97
CA PRO A 126 6.66 25.24 4.97
C PRO A 126 6.55 23.71 5.05
N ALA A 127 7.65 23.01 4.74
CA ALA A 127 7.68 21.54 4.72
C ALA A 127 7.34 20.90 6.08
N SER A 128 7.54 21.63 7.18
CA SER A 128 7.16 21.23 8.54
C SER A 128 5.65 21.05 8.73
N GLU A 129 4.83 21.63 7.85
CA GLU A 129 3.36 21.54 7.89
C GLU A 129 2.81 20.50 6.90
N THR A 130 3.69 19.74 6.23
CA THR A 130 3.26 18.70 5.30
C THR A 130 2.71 17.50 6.04
N ILE A 131 1.52 17.06 5.63
CA ILE A 131 0.80 15.92 6.22
C ILE A 131 0.82 14.76 5.22
N PHE A 132 1.23 13.58 5.67
CA PHE A 132 1.27 12.34 4.89
C PHE A 132 1.49 11.12 5.79
N CYS A 133 0.94 9.98 5.41
CA CYS A 133 0.90 8.81 6.29
C CYS A 133 1.81 7.67 5.81
N SER A 134 2.95 8.01 5.20
CA SER A 134 3.86 7.05 4.58
C SER A 134 5.33 7.39 4.83
N ARG A 135 5.64 7.95 6.00
CA ARG A 135 7.03 8.12 6.45
C ARG A 135 7.63 6.73 6.64
N THR A 136 8.63 6.41 5.83
CA THR A 136 9.41 5.17 5.90
C THR A 136 10.91 5.50 5.89
N CYS A 137 11.76 4.49 6.07
CA CYS A 137 13.20 4.66 6.10
C CYS A 137 13.92 3.51 5.39
N ARG A 138 15.22 3.67 5.16
CA ARG A 138 16.06 2.56 4.70
C ARG A 138 16.41 1.64 5.87
N LEU A 139 16.71 0.38 5.57
CA LEU A 139 17.07 -0.60 6.59
C LEU A 139 18.33 -0.18 7.37
N ASP A 140 19.32 0.38 6.68
CA ASP A 140 20.51 0.96 7.31
C ASP A 140 20.17 2.08 8.31
N SER A 141 19.15 2.89 8.03
CA SER A 141 18.69 3.92 8.98
C SER A 141 18.03 3.31 10.21
N LEU A 142 17.29 2.21 10.05
CA LEU A 142 16.74 1.45 11.18
C LEU A 142 17.87 0.89 12.05
N VAL A 143 18.87 0.25 11.44
CA VAL A 143 20.03 -0.32 12.15
C VAL A 143 20.79 0.75 12.92
N ASN A 144 21.04 1.91 12.29
CA ASN A 144 21.84 2.98 12.88
C ASN A 144 21.09 3.82 13.92
N LYS A 145 19.77 4.00 13.78
CA LYS A 145 18.96 4.88 14.67
C LYS A 145 18.10 4.12 15.68
N GLY A 146 17.99 2.80 15.55
CA GLY A 146 17.20 1.95 16.42
C GLY A 146 15.71 1.93 16.10
N ILE A 147 15.01 0.96 16.69
CA ILE A 147 13.60 0.67 16.43
C ILE A 147 12.68 1.78 16.97
N ASP A 148 13.02 2.44 18.07
CA ASP A 148 12.21 3.51 18.66
C ASP A 148 12.07 4.71 17.71
N TRP A 149 13.14 5.02 16.97
CA TRP A 149 13.09 6.06 15.94
C TRP A 149 12.14 5.68 14.79
N VAL A 150 12.08 4.40 14.42
CA VAL A 150 11.17 3.89 13.39
C VAL A 150 9.72 3.90 13.88
N LYS A 151 9.47 3.45 15.12
CA LYS A 151 8.17 3.55 15.78
C LYS A 151 7.67 5.00 15.85
N GLU A 152 8.56 5.96 16.07
CA GLU A 152 8.23 7.38 16.04
C GLU A 152 7.82 7.88 14.63
N LEU A 153 8.32 7.28 13.54
CA LEU A 153 7.80 7.56 12.19
C LEU A 153 6.35 7.05 12.05
N GLY A 154 6.07 5.85 12.56
CA GLY A 154 4.73 5.28 12.59
C GLY A 154 3.74 6.14 13.38
N ARG A 155 4.14 6.58 14.59
CA ARG A 155 3.35 7.49 15.41
C ARG A 155 3.00 8.78 14.66
N LYS A 156 3.98 9.40 13.99
CA LYS A 156 3.75 10.59 13.15
C LYS A 156 2.79 10.32 11.98
N ASN A 157 2.85 9.14 11.36
CA ASN A 157 1.91 8.76 10.30
C ASN A 157 0.47 8.65 10.81
N VAL A 158 0.25 8.11 12.02
CA VAL A 158 -1.08 8.08 12.64
C VAL A 158 -1.57 9.49 13.04
N GLN A 159 -0.70 10.35 13.55
CA GLN A 159 -1.05 11.76 13.80
C GLN A 159 -1.55 12.46 12.53
N ASP A 160 -0.84 12.25 11.43
CA ASP A 160 -1.24 12.81 10.13
C ASP A 160 -2.52 12.18 9.57
N LEU A 161 -2.81 10.92 9.88
CA LEU A 161 -4.04 10.25 9.47
C LEU A 161 -5.27 10.94 10.07
N ILE A 162 -5.19 11.37 11.33
CA ILE A 162 -6.25 12.16 11.99
C ILE A 162 -6.54 13.43 11.18
N SER A 163 -5.51 14.19 10.79
CA SER A 163 -5.68 15.39 9.98
C SER A 163 -6.24 15.10 8.57
N ILE A 164 -5.91 13.95 7.98
CA ILE A 164 -6.54 13.52 6.71
C ILE A 164 -8.02 13.22 6.91
N ILE A 165 -8.41 12.53 7.98
CA ILE A 165 -9.82 12.23 8.29
C ILE A 165 -10.62 13.52 8.49
N GLU A 166 -10.07 14.50 9.21
CA GLU A 166 -10.72 15.81 9.40
C GLU A 166 -10.90 16.56 8.08
N TRP A 167 -9.85 16.62 7.25
CA TRP A 167 -9.93 17.28 5.96
C TRP A 167 -10.93 16.58 5.03
N ASN A 168 -10.94 15.25 5.06
CA ASN A 168 -11.87 14.43 4.30
C ASN A 168 -13.32 14.70 4.68
N GLU A 169 -13.61 14.81 5.99
CA GLU A 169 -14.94 15.18 6.46
C GLU A 169 -15.35 16.57 5.98
N GLN A 170 -14.46 17.56 6.06
CA GLN A 170 -14.71 18.91 5.55
C GLN A 170 -15.00 18.95 4.03
N ASN A 171 -14.54 17.95 3.28
CA ASN A 171 -14.72 17.86 1.83
C ASN A 171 -15.74 16.80 1.41
N ASN A 172 -16.55 16.29 2.35
CA ASN A 172 -17.56 15.26 2.10
C ASN A 172 -16.99 13.97 1.47
N ILE A 173 -15.75 13.60 1.81
CA ILE A 173 -15.12 12.34 1.40
C ILE A 173 -15.09 11.41 2.61
N ARG A 174 -15.89 10.35 2.60
CA ARG A 174 -16.01 9.42 3.76
C ARG A 174 -15.53 8.01 3.45
N PHE A 175 -14.68 7.87 2.44
CA PHE A 175 -14.06 6.60 2.08
C PHE A 175 -12.58 6.83 1.77
N PHE A 176 -11.69 6.13 2.49
CA PHE A 176 -10.25 6.33 2.35
C PHE A 176 -9.50 5.00 2.45
N ARG A 177 -8.53 4.79 1.57
CA ARG A 177 -7.58 3.69 1.70
C ARG A 177 -6.32 4.19 2.42
N ILE A 178 -6.07 3.67 3.61
CA ILE A 178 -4.88 3.97 4.41
C ILE A 178 -3.64 3.42 3.69
N SER A 179 -2.51 4.12 3.81
CA SER A 179 -1.24 3.65 3.24
C SER A 179 -0.79 2.35 3.91
N SER A 180 -0.20 1.43 3.15
CA SER A 180 0.45 0.24 3.75
C SER A 180 1.74 0.59 4.49
N GLU A 181 2.35 1.74 4.18
CA GLU A 181 3.58 2.26 4.79
C GLU A 181 3.33 3.02 6.11
N MET A 182 2.17 2.84 6.76
CA MET A 182 1.84 3.50 8.02
C MET A 182 2.87 3.21 9.10
N PHE A 183 3.30 1.96 9.23
CA PHE A 183 4.25 1.52 10.22
C PHE A 183 5.44 0.82 9.53
N PRO A 184 6.54 1.54 9.29
CA PRO A 184 7.67 1.00 8.54
C PRO A 184 8.23 -0.23 9.24
N TYR A 185 8.43 -1.31 8.48
CA TYR A 185 8.98 -2.59 8.95
C TYR A 185 8.13 -3.37 9.96
N ALA A 186 6.88 -2.98 10.28
CA ALA A 186 6.07 -3.68 11.29
C ALA A 186 5.91 -5.18 11.02
N SER A 187 5.76 -5.57 9.76
CA SER A 187 5.64 -6.97 9.30
C SER A 187 6.98 -7.67 8.98
N HIS A 188 8.11 -6.97 9.14
CA HIS A 188 9.43 -7.48 8.76
C HIS A 188 9.83 -8.69 9.62
N GLY A 189 10.32 -9.78 9.02
CA GLY A 189 10.61 -11.03 9.74
C GLY A 189 11.62 -10.90 10.89
N THR A 190 12.59 -9.98 10.78
CA THR A 190 13.64 -9.78 11.80
C THR A 190 13.49 -8.50 12.62
N HIS A 191 12.76 -7.52 12.09
CA HIS A 191 12.68 -6.16 12.66
C HIS A 191 11.24 -5.73 12.93
N GLY A 192 10.29 -6.65 12.78
CA GLY A 192 8.88 -6.45 13.02
C GLY A 192 8.59 -6.14 14.47
N TYR A 193 7.43 -5.54 14.70
CA TYR A 193 6.99 -5.09 16.01
C TYR A 193 5.46 -4.96 16.02
N ASP A 194 4.88 -5.14 17.20
CA ASP A 194 3.47 -4.87 17.46
C ASP A 194 3.16 -3.37 17.50
N LEU A 195 1.87 -3.04 17.35
CA LEU A 195 1.38 -1.67 17.33
C LEU A 195 0.90 -1.19 18.72
N GLU A 196 1.22 -1.91 19.80
CA GLU A 196 0.73 -1.61 21.16
C GLU A 196 1.14 -0.21 21.62
N TYR A 197 2.39 0.17 21.34
CA TYR A 197 2.93 1.49 21.69
C TYR A 197 2.15 2.67 21.08
N CYS A 198 1.38 2.43 20.01
CA CYS A 198 0.60 3.43 19.29
C CYS A 198 -0.91 3.24 19.50
N ALA A 199 -1.34 2.28 20.32
CA ALA A 199 -2.74 1.91 20.47
C ALA A 199 -3.66 3.08 20.88
N PRO A 200 -3.31 3.96 21.85
CA PRO A 200 -4.18 5.09 22.19
C PRO A 200 -4.38 6.07 21.03
N LEU A 201 -3.36 6.26 20.20
CA LEU A 201 -3.42 7.17 19.07
C LEU A 201 -4.17 6.56 17.88
N LEU A 202 -4.02 5.26 17.65
CA LEU A 202 -4.83 4.51 16.67
C LEU A 202 -6.31 4.54 17.07
N ALA A 203 -6.62 4.31 18.34
CA ALA A 203 -7.98 4.42 18.87
C ALA A 203 -8.57 5.82 18.62
N CYS A 204 -7.82 6.88 18.88
CA CYS A 204 -8.24 8.26 18.58
C CYS A 204 -8.56 8.47 17.09
N ALA A 205 -7.71 7.97 16.19
CA ALA A 205 -7.95 8.07 14.75
C ALA A 205 -9.21 7.31 14.31
N GLY A 206 -9.42 6.12 14.85
CA GLY A 206 -10.59 5.31 14.51
C GLY A 206 -11.89 5.78 15.17
N GLU A 207 -11.85 6.30 16.40
CA GLU A 207 -12.98 6.99 17.04
C GLU A 207 -13.44 8.17 16.18
N LEU A 208 -12.51 8.96 15.65
CA LEU A 208 -12.82 10.08 14.76
C LEU A 208 -13.43 9.60 13.44
N ALA A 209 -12.86 8.55 12.83
CA ALA A 209 -13.40 7.95 11.63
C ALA A 209 -14.84 7.42 11.84
N ASN A 210 -15.07 6.70 12.93
CA ASN A 210 -16.38 6.15 13.30
C ASN A 210 -17.38 7.26 13.59
N LYS A 211 -16.98 8.33 14.29
CA LYS A 211 -17.81 9.51 14.56
C LYS A 211 -18.35 10.13 13.27
N TYR A 212 -17.55 10.20 12.22
CA TYR A 212 -17.94 10.76 10.92
C TYR A 212 -18.51 9.72 9.94
N GLY A 213 -18.56 8.44 10.30
CA GLY A 213 -19.01 7.36 9.41
C GLY A 213 -18.06 7.11 8.23
N HIS A 214 -16.75 7.32 8.43
CA HIS A 214 -15.73 7.05 7.41
C HIS A 214 -15.49 5.55 7.29
N ARG A 215 -15.42 5.05 6.06
CA ARG A 215 -14.90 3.71 5.76
C ARG A 215 -13.41 3.79 5.50
N LEU A 216 -12.63 3.01 6.24
CA LEU A 216 -11.18 2.92 6.09
C LEU A 216 -10.79 1.52 5.64
N THR A 217 -9.98 1.40 4.59
CA THR A 217 -9.53 0.10 4.06
C THR A 217 -8.02 0.11 3.82
N THR A 218 -7.42 -1.06 3.59
CA THR A 218 -6.00 -1.15 3.20
C THR A 218 -5.82 -2.03 1.98
N HIS A 219 -4.70 -1.88 1.29
CA HIS A 219 -4.31 -2.75 0.19
C HIS A 219 -2.80 -3.02 0.30
N PRO A 220 -2.40 -4.11 0.97
CA PRO A 220 -1.01 -4.57 0.99
C PRO A 220 -0.44 -4.65 -0.42
N GLY A 221 0.86 -4.35 -0.56
CA GLY A 221 1.51 -4.29 -1.86
C GLY A 221 1.69 -5.66 -2.52
N GLN A 222 2.17 -5.65 -3.76
CA GLN A 222 2.39 -6.81 -4.64
C GLN A 222 3.25 -7.95 -4.04
N PHE A 223 3.92 -7.75 -2.91
CA PHE A 223 4.71 -8.79 -2.24
C PHE A 223 3.88 -9.71 -1.36
N THR A 224 2.61 -9.37 -1.12
CA THR A 224 1.65 -10.16 -0.33
C THR A 224 1.08 -11.27 -1.20
N GLN A 225 1.77 -12.41 -1.26
CA GLN A 225 1.51 -13.48 -2.23
C GLN A 225 0.99 -14.75 -1.56
N LEU A 226 -0.32 -14.96 -1.58
CA LEU A 226 -0.97 -16.12 -0.93
C LEU A 226 -0.77 -17.44 -1.69
N GLY A 227 -0.58 -17.37 -3.01
CA GLY A 227 -0.39 -18.52 -3.91
C GLY A 227 1.07 -18.90 -4.16
N SER A 228 2.02 -18.32 -3.42
CA SER A 228 3.44 -18.58 -3.62
C SER A 228 3.80 -20.04 -3.32
N PRO A 229 4.61 -20.71 -4.16
CA PRO A 229 5.13 -22.05 -3.85
C PRO A 229 6.25 -22.01 -2.78
N LYS A 230 6.74 -20.82 -2.44
CA LYS A 230 7.79 -20.61 -1.43
C LYS A 230 7.16 -20.35 -0.05
N PRO A 231 7.35 -21.23 0.95
CA PRO A 231 6.76 -21.07 2.28
C PRO A 231 7.11 -19.73 2.93
N GLU A 232 8.36 -19.28 2.81
CA GLU A 232 8.83 -18.03 3.42
C GLU A 232 8.11 -16.78 2.88
N VAL A 233 7.61 -16.84 1.65
CA VAL A 233 6.82 -15.77 1.03
C VAL A 233 5.39 -15.79 1.57
N VAL A 234 4.80 -16.97 1.76
CA VAL A 234 3.48 -17.11 2.37
C VAL A 234 3.52 -16.63 3.82
N GLU A 235 4.52 -17.02 4.59
CA GLU A 235 4.72 -16.53 5.96
C GLU A 235 4.86 -15.00 6.03
N ALA A 236 5.57 -14.40 5.06
CA ALA A 236 5.67 -12.94 4.98
C ALA A 236 4.32 -12.29 4.64
N ALA A 237 3.54 -12.88 3.75
CA ALA A 237 2.19 -12.40 3.43
C ALA A 237 1.26 -12.49 4.66
N VAL A 238 1.34 -13.57 5.44
CA VAL A 238 0.56 -13.73 6.68
C VAL A 238 0.94 -12.66 7.69
N ARG A 239 2.24 -12.37 7.89
CA ARG A 239 2.70 -11.29 8.79
C ARG A 239 2.22 -9.92 8.33
N GLU A 240 2.25 -9.64 7.03
CA GLU A 240 1.73 -8.39 6.47
C GLU A 240 0.22 -8.26 6.77
N LEU A 241 -0.58 -9.29 6.45
CA LEU A 241 -2.02 -9.28 6.72
C LEU A 241 -2.33 -9.15 8.23
N ALA A 242 -1.55 -9.78 9.10
CA ALA A 242 -1.68 -9.67 10.54
C ALA A 242 -1.43 -8.23 11.02
N TYR A 243 -0.39 -7.57 10.50
CA TYR A 243 -0.10 -6.17 10.78
C TYR A 243 -1.27 -5.25 10.37
N HIS A 244 -1.81 -5.39 9.15
CA HIS A 244 -2.94 -4.58 8.69
C HIS A 244 -4.20 -4.84 9.54
N THR A 245 -4.41 -6.09 9.96
CA THR A 245 -5.53 -6.46 10.82
C THR A 245 -5.38 -5.84 12.21
N GLU A 246 -4.21 -5.95 12.84
CA GLU A 246 -3.91 -5.32 14.13
C GLU A 246 -4.12 -3.80 14.08
N MET A 247 -3.69 -3.13 13.00
CA MET A 247 -3.89 -1.70 12.81
C MET A 247 -5.38 -1.34 12.81
N LEU A 248 -6.20 -2.04 12.03
CA LEU A 248 -7.64 -1.78 11.94
C LEU A 248 -8.38 -2.13 13.25
N ASP A 249 -7.96 -3.20 13.93
CA ASP A 249 -8.53 -3.62 15.21
C ASP A 249 -8.24 -2.59 16.32
N ARG A 250 -7.01 -2.08 16.41
CA ARG A 250 -6.64 -1.04 17.39
C ARG A 250 -7.31 0.30 17.12
N MET A 251 -7.65 0.58 15.88
CA MET A 251 -8.50 1.72 15.51
C MET A 251 -9.99 1.47 15.86
N GLY A 252 -10.40 0.24 16.14
CA GLY A 252 -11.81 -0.08 16.34
C GLY A 252 -12.62 0.05 15.04
N ILE A 253 -12.01 -0.21 13.89
CA ILE A 253 -12.72 -0.23 12.60
C ILE A 253 -13.46 -1.55 12.45
N GLY A 254 -14.75 -1.47 12.19
CA GLY A 254 -15.62 -2.64 12.03
C GLY A 254 -15.36 -3.48 10.76
N PRO A 255 -16.30 -4.38 10.41
CA PRO A 255 -16.17 -5.30 9.27
C PRO A 255 -15.99 -4.63 7.90
N ASP A 256 -16.43 -3.37 7.74
CA ASP A 256 -16.20 -2.58 6.52
C ASP A 256 -14.71 -2.25 6.29
N GLY A 257 -13.87 -2.40 7.32
CA GLY A 257 -12.42 -2.30 7.26
C GLY A 257 -11.79 -3.54 6.64
N VAL A 258 -11.82 -3.59 5.31
CA VAL A 258 -11.29 -4.71 4.52
C VAL A 258 -9.84 -4.50 4.09
N ILE A 259 -9.14 -5.62 3.86
CA ILE A 259 -7.75 -5.74 3.42
C ILE A 259 -7.76 -6.41 2.05
N ILE A 260 -7.42 -5.64 1.02
CA ILE A 260 -7.53 -6.07 -0.38
C ILE A 260 -6.19 -6.62 -0.87
N VAL A 261 -6.20 -7.77 -1.54
CA VAL A 261 -5.03 -8.34 -2.22
C VAL A 261 -5.41 -8.87 -3.60
N HIS A 262 -4.48 -8.82 -4.55
CA HIS A 262 -4.65 -9.49 -5.84
C HIS A 262 -4.43 -11.02 -5.71
N GLY A 263 -4.78 -11.77 -6.76
CA GLY A 263 -4.48 -13.21 -6.85
C GLY A 263 -2.97 -13.53 -6.87
N GLY A 264 -2.14 -12.58 -7.30
CA GLY A 264 -0.69 -12.67 -7.19
C GLY A 264 -0.02 -13.27 -8.43
N GLY A 265 1.03 -14.08 -8.25
CA GLY A 265 1.70 -14.78 -9.35
C GLY A 265 1.03 -16.11 -9.72
N VAL A 266 1.14 -16.52 -11.00
CA VAL A 266 0.71 -17.86 -11.45
C VAL A 266 1.80 -18.93 -11.27
N TYR A 267 3.06 -18.53 -11.10
CA TYR A 267 4.20 -19.43 -10.85
C TYR A 267 4.33 -20.61 -11.84
N GLY A 268 4.00 -20.37 -13.11
CA GLY A 268 4.05 -21.37 -14.18
C GLY A 268 2.78 -22.21 -14.36
N ASP A 269 1.91 -22.27 -13.35
CA ASP A 269 0.66 -23.04 -13.39
C ASP A 269 -0.43 -22.31 -12.58
N LYS A 270 -1.36 -21.69 -13.30
CA LYS A 270 -2.49 -20.94 -12.70
C LYS A 270 -3.39 -21.85 -11.86
N GLY A 271 -3.68 -23.06 -12.31
CA GLY A 271 -4.55 -23.99 -11.57
C GLY A 271 -3.93 -24.40 -10.24
N ALA A 272 -2.65 -24.77 -10.26
CA ALA A 272 -1.92 -25.08 -9.03
C ALA A 272 -1.76 -23.84 -8.11
N ALA A 273 -1.62 -22.64 -8.67
CA ALA A 273 -1.58 -21.41 -7.88
C ALA A 273 -2.92 -21.11 -7.19
N ILE A 274 -4.04 -21.31 -7.87
CA ILE A 274 -5.39 -21.17 -7.31
C ILE A 274 -5.58 -22.11 -6.12
N GLU A 275 -5.19 -23.38 -6.24
CA GLU A 275 -5.30 -24.33 -5.13
C GLU A 275 -4.41 -23.95 -3.94
N ARG A 276 -3.22 -23.37 -4.19
CA ARG A 276 -2.39 -22.81 -3.11
C ARG A 276 -3.03 -21.59 -2.46
N ILE A 277 -3.63 -20.67 -3.22
CA ILE A 277 -4.38 -19.52 -2.67
C ILE A 277 -5.49 -20.04 -1.76
N LYS A 278 -6.28 -21.01 -2.24
CA LYS A 278 -7.37 -21.62 -1.47
C LYS A 278 -6.87 -22.26 -0.18
N HIS A 279 -5.78 -23.04 -0.27
CA HIS A 279 -5.16 -23.66 0.90
C HIS A 279 -4.69 -22.62 1.92
N THR A 280 -3.98 -21.58 1.48
CA THR A 280 -3.51 -20.50 2.37
C THR A 280 -4.69 -19.81 3.05
N ILE A 281 -5.75 -19.47 2.32
CA ILE A 281 -6.93 -18.81 2.88
C ILE A 281 -7.66 -19.71 3.88
N ARG A 282 -7.82 -21.00 3.57
CA ARG A 282 -8.62 -21.92 4.39
C ARG A 282 -7.87 -22.41 5.63
N GLU A 283 -6.62 -22.84 5.44
CA GLU A 283 -5.86 -23.63 6.42
C GLU A 283 -4.78 -22.81 7.15
N VAL A 284 -4.26 -21.75 6.53
CA VAL A 284 -3.12 -20.99 7.08
C VAL A 284 -3.56 -19.70 7.75
N LEU A 285 -4.48 -18.94 7.13
CA LEU A 285 -4.90 -17.65 7.67
C LEU A 285 -5.79 -17.80 8.91
N PRO A 286 -5.43 -17.14 10.04
CA PRO A 286 -6.32 -17.01 11.18
C PRO A 286 -7.68 -16.40 10.82
N GLN A 287 -8.73 -16.81 11.52
CA GLN A 287 -10.11 -16.39 11.23
C GLN A 287 -10.28 -14.86 11.20
N HIS A 288 -9.71 -14.14 12.17
CA HIS A 288 -9.83 -12.68 12.26
C HIS A 288 -9.20 -11.95 11.05
N ILE A 289 -8.13 -12.51 10.47
CA ILE A 289 -7.51 -12.01 9.23
C ILE A 289 -8.40 -12.34 8.04
N ARG A 290 -8.86 -13.59 7.93
CA ARG A 290 -9.78 -14.02 6.85
C ARG A 290 -11.04 -13.18 6.78
N GLN A 291 -11.56 -12.76 7.94
CA GLN A 291 -12.74 -11.91 8.02
C GLN A 291 -12.53 -10.53 7.38
N ARG A 292 -11.30 -10.04 7.26
CA ARG A 292 -11.02 -8.77 6.59
C ARG A 292 -10.53 -8.94 5.14
N LEU A 293 -10.09 -10.14 4.78
CA LEU A 293 -9.53 -10.44 3.46
C LEU A 293 -10.57 -10.25 2.35
N VAL A 294 -10.12 -9.62 1.26
CA VAL A 294 -10.86 -9.40 0.03
C VAL A 294 -9.91 -9.61 -1.14
N LEU A 295 -10.38 -10.28 -2.20
CA LEU A 295 -9.62 -10.45 -3.43
C LEU A 295 -9.98 -9.36 -4.45
N GLU A 296 -9.06 -9.04 -5.35
CA GLU A 296 -9.24 -8.08 -6.44
C GLU A 296 -8.73 -8.66 -7.76
N ASN A 297 -9.50 -8.50 -8.84
CA ASN A 297 -9.06 -8.87 -10.18
C ASN A 297 -7.94 -7.96 -10.68
N ASP A 298 -7.02 -8.53 -11.45
CA ASP A 298 -5.86 -7.84 -12.00
C ASP A 298 -5.77 -8.00 -13.52
N GLU A 299 -4.92 -7.18 -14.11
CA GLU A 299 -4.76 -7.01 -15.54
C GLU A 299 -3.76 -7.96 -16.21
N LEU A 300 -3.17 -8.88 -15.46
CA LEU A 300 -2.08 -9.75 -15.94
C LEU A 300 -2.33 -11.24 -15.70
N CYS A 301 -2.61 -11.61 -14.46
CA CYS A 301 -2.61 -12.98 -13.99
C CYS A 301 -4.02 -13.50 -13.74
N TYR A 302 -4.86 -12.72 -13.06
CA TYR A 302 -6.17 -13.18 -12.60
C TYR A 302 -7.27 -12.19 -12.93
N ASN A 303 -8.09 -12.49 -13.94
CA ASN A 303 -9.30 -11.70 -14.18
C ASN A 303 -10.38 -12.01 -13.11
N ALA A 304 -11.52 -11.33 -13.17
CA ALA A 304 -12.57 -11.53 -12.18
C ALA A 304 -13.20 -12.93 -12.27
N GLU A 305 -13.29 -13.52 -13.46
CA GLU A 305 -13.76 -14.89 -13.67
C GLU A 305 -12.83 -15.96 -13.06
N ASP A 306 -11.51 -15.74 -13.05
CA ASP A 306 -10.55 -16.62 -12.38
C ASP A 306 -10.75 -16.63 -10.85
N LEU A 307 -11.04 -15.47 -10.26
CA LEU A 307 -11.10 -15.31 -8.78
C LEU A 307 -12.49 -15.54 -8.19
N LEU A 308 -13.56 -15.29 -8.95
CA LEU A 308 -14.93 -15.39 -8.45
C LEU A 308 -15.27 -16.79 -7.88
N PRO A 309 -14.86 -17.92 -8.49
CA PRO A 309 -15.10 -19.24 -7.92
C PRO A 309 -14.46 -19.42 -6.52
N ILE A 310 -13.24 -18.90 -6.33
CA ILE A 310 -12.54 -18.94 -5.03
C ILE A 310 -13.32 -18.12 -4.00
N CYS A 311 -13.79 -16.94 -4.40
CA CYS A 311 -14.55 -16.01 -3.57
C CYS A 311 -15.86 -16.65 -3.09
N GLU A 312 -16.59 -17.29 -3.99
CA GLU A 312 -17.85 -17.98 -3.68
C GLU A 312 -17.64 -19.21 -2.79
N GLU A 313 -16.61 -20.02 -3.07
CA GLU A 313 -16.26 -21.23 -2.31
C GLU A 313 -15.83 -20.91 -0.87
N LEU A 314 -15.05 -19.84 -0.68
CA LEU A 314 -14.42 -19.52 0.60
C LEU A 314 -15.10 -18.38 1.39
N ASP A 315 -16.19 -17.83 0.87
CA ASP A 315 -16.87 -16.65 1.41
C ASP A 315 -15.92 -15.44 1.57
N VAL A 316 -15.08 -15.21 0.56
CA VAL A 316 -14.16 -14.08 0.47
C VAL A 316 -14.73 -13.07 -0.53
N PRO A 317 -15.00 -11.81 -0.16
CA PRO A 317 -15.51 -10.84 -1.12
C PRO A 317 -14.52 -10.56 -2.26
N LEU A 318 -15.08 -10.21 -3.43
CA LEU A 318 -14.34 -9.75 -4.59
C LEU A 318 -14.57 -8.26 -4.78
N VAL A 319 -13.50 -7.47 -4.79
CA VAL A 319 -13.49 -6.12 -5.35
C VAL A 319 -13.37 -6.26 -6.85
N PHE A 320 -14.37 -5.76 -7.57
CA PHE A 320 -14.29 -5.61 -9.02
C PHE A 320 -13.58 -4.30 -9.34
N ASP A 321 -12.46 -4.39 -10.04
CA ASP A 321 -11.75 -3.25 -10.62
C ASP A 321 -12.02 -3.18 -12.12
N TYR A 322 -12.66 -2.08 -12.54
CA TYR A 322 -13.07 -1.83 -13.92
C TYR A 322 -11.91 -1.61 -14.88
N HIS A 323 -10.79 -1.06 -14.40
CA HIS A 323 -9.61 -0.83 -15.20
C HIS A 323 -8.88 -2.14 -15.47
N HIS A 324 -8.72 -2.96 -14.45
CA HIS A 324 -8.13 -4.29 -14.56
C HIS A 324 -8.94 -5.17 -15.51
N ASP A 325 -10.27 -5.21 -15.36
CA ASP A 325 -11.14 -6.01 -16.24
C ASP A 325 -11.09 -5.51 -17.70
N ARG A 326 -11.02 -4.21 -17.96
CA ARG A 326 -10.87 -3.70 -19.35
C ARG A 326 -9.58 -4.19 -20.03
N LEU A 327 -8.53 -4.44 -19.26
CA LEU A 327 -7.23 -4.88 -19.77
C LEU A 327 -7.09 -6.41 -19.82
N ASN A 328 -7.80 -7.11 -18.95
CA ASN A 328 -7.84 -8.57 -18.86
C ASN A 328 -9.29 -9.02 -18.63
N PRO A 329 -10.14 -8.94 -19.67
CA PRO A 329 -11.57 -9.11 -19.50
C PRO A 329 -11.94 -10.56 -19.21
N SER A 330 -13.01 -10.69 -18.45
CA SER A 330 -13.71 -11.96 -18.26
C SER A 330 -14.55 -12.31 -19.51
N SER A 331 -14.86 -13.58 -19.70
CA SER A 331 -15.84 -14.00 -20.72
C SER A 331 -17.28 -13.72 -20.27
N ILE A 332 -17.48 -13.68 -18.96
CA ILE A 332 -18.74 -13.32 -18.30
C ILE A 332 -18.88 -11.79 -18.25
N PRO A 333 -20.06 -11.22 -18.58
CA PRO A 333 -20.28 -9.78 -18.49
C PRO A 333 -20.01 -9.20 -17.10
N PRO A 334 -19.40 -7.99 -16.99
CA PRO A 334 -19.11 -7.34 -15.71
C PRO A 334 -20.32 -7.23 -14.77
N SER A 335 -21.50 -6.89 -15.30
CA SER A 335 -22.74 -6.79 -14.51
C SER A 335 -23.10 -8.11 -13.79
N THR A 336 -22.93 -9.24 -14.46
CA THR A 336 -23.17 -10.57 -13.89
C THR A 336 -22.14 -10.92 -12.80
N ILE A 337 -20.86 -10.59 -13.04
CA ILE A 337 -19.79 -10.81 -12.05
C ILE A 337 -20.05 -9.97 -10.80
N ILE A 338 -20.35 -8.68 -10.98
CA ILE A 338 -20.65 -7.74 -9.90
C ILE A 338 -21.84 -8.24 -9.08
N GLN A 339 -22.92 -8.66 -9.73
CA GLN A 339 -24.11 -9.18 -9.02
C GLN A 339 -23.79 -10.42 -8.15
N ARG A 340 -22.94 -11.32 -8.65
CA ARG A 340 -22.48 -12.51 -7.90
C ARG A 340 -21.57 -12.11 -6.74
N ALA A 341 -20.58 -11.25 -6.98
CA ALA A 341 -19.70 -10.72 -5.95
C ALA A 341 -20.48 -10.00 -4.83
N ASP A 342 -21.46 -9.17 -5.17
CA ASP A 342 -22.32 -8.42 -4.24
C ASP A 342 -23.14 -9.33 -3.33
N THR A 343 -23.42 -10.57 -3.75
CA THR A 343 -24.09 -11.56 -2.89
C THR A 343 -23.21 -11.94 -1.70
N ILE A 344 -21.89 -12.01 -1.90
CA ILE A 344 -20.92 -12.28 -0.83
C ILE A 344 -20.85 -11.08 0.12
N TRP A 345 -20.70 -9.86 -0.42
CA TRP A 345 -20.70 -8.63 0.38
C TRP A 345 -21.94 -8.52 1.28
N ARG A 346 -23.14 -8.70 0.71
CA ARG A 346 -24.41 -8.68 1.44
C ARG A 346 -24.51 -9.78 2.50
N ARG A 347 -24.13 -11.02 2.17
CA ARG A 347 -24.12 -12.14 3.12
C ARG A 347 -23.22 -11.86 4.33
N ARG A 348 -22.10 -11.18 4.12
CA ARG A 348 -21.16 -10.80 5.17
C ARG A 348 -21.55 -9.53 5.93
N GLY A 349 -22.62 -8.84 5.52
CA GLY A 349 -23.06 -7.57 6.13
C GLY A 349 -22.07 -6.43 5.91
N ILE A 350 -21.27 -6.50 4.84
CA ILE A 350 -20.25 -5.51 4.50
C ILE A 350 -20.73 -4.74 3.27
N ARG A 351 -20.56 -3.42 3.25
CA ARG A 351 -20.97 -2.62 2.08
C ARG A 351 -20.08 -2.98 0.87
N PRO A 352 -20.65 -3.22 -0.33
CA PRO A 352 -19.84 -3.56 -1.50
C PRO A 352 -18.81 -2.48 -1.81
N LYS A 353 -17.65 -2.92 -2.29
CA LYS A 353 -16.52 -2.07 -2.64
C LYS A 353 -16.04 -2.41 -4.06
N GLN A 354 -15.81 -1.40 -4.86
CA GLN A 354 -15.28 -1.52 -6.22
C GLN A 354 -14.19 -0.48 -6.47
N HIS A 355 -13.36 -0.69 -7.49
CA HIS A 355 -12.26 0.20 -7.84
C HIS A 355 -12.44 0.77 -9.25
N LEU A 356 -12.19 2.07 -9.41
CA LEU A 356 -12.24 2.76 -10.69
C LEU A 356 -10.92 3.45 -10.98
N SER A 357 -10.38 3.16 -12.16
CA SER A 357 -9.26 3.86 -12.77
C SER A 357 -9.45 4.00 -14.28
N GLU A 358 -8.62 4.84 -14.90
CA GLU A 358 -8.58 5.02 -16.35
C GLU A 358 -7.12 5.00 -16.82
N PRO A 359 -6.83 4.51 -18.04
CA PRO A 359 -5.49 4.60 -18.61
C PRO A 359 -5.14 6.07 -18.87
N ARG A 360 -3.86 6.41 -18.82
CA ARG A 360 -3.41 7.76 -19.20
C ARG A 360 -3.80 8.12 -20.65
N PRO A 361 -4.18 9.38 -20.91
CA PRO A 361 -4.47 9.84 -22.26
C PRO A 361 -3.36 9.50 -23.25
N GLY A 362 -3.74 8.85 -24.36
CA GLY A 362 -2.82 8.45 -25.42
C GLY A 362 -1.92 7.25 -25.10
N ALA A 363 -2.22 6.46 -24.06
CA ALA A 363 -1.61 5.15 -23.82
C ALA A 363 -2.08 4.12 -24.85
N VAL A 364 -1.15 3.37 -25.45
CA VAL A 364 -1.46 2.43 -26.55
C VAL A 364 -1.17 0.99 -26.13
N THR A 365 0.04 0.74 -25.63
CA THR A 365 0.47 -0.59 -25.21
C THR A 365 -0.19 -1.01 -23.90
N LEU A 366 -0.27 -2.32 -23.63
CA LEU A 366 -0.79 -2.83 -22.36
C LEU A 366 -0.05 -2.19 -21.17
N MET A 367 1.29 -2.15 -21.23
CA MET A 367 2.11 -1.59 -20.15
C MET A 367 1.86 -0.11 -19.90
N GLU A 368 1.61 0.68 -20.95
CA GLU A 368 1.23 2.09 -20.79
C GLU A 368 -0.19 2.23 -20.24
N LYS A 369 -1.13 1.39 -20.70
CA LYS A 369 -2.52 1.45 -20.28
C LYS A 369 -2.69 1.13 -18.79
N ARG A 370 -1.84 0.30 -18.22
CA ARG A 370 -1.75 0.03 -16.76
C ARG A 370 -1.52 1.27 -15.91
N ALA A 371 -0.89 2.30 -16.48
CA ALA A 371 -0.60 3.51 -15.73
C ALA A 371 -1.89 4.31 -15.56
N HIS A 372 -2.33 4.44 -14.31
CA HIS A 372 -3.50 5.23 -13.97
C HIS A 372 -3.35 6.69 -14.39
N ALA A 373 -4.43 7.25 -14.93
CA ALA A 373 -4.60 8.66 -15.23
C ALA A 373 -4.57 9.52 -13.97
N ASP A 374 -4.43 10.82 -14.16
CA ASP A 374 -4.44 11.77 -13.05
C ASP A 374 -5.83 11.89 -12.42
N ARG A 375 -6.89 11.84 -13.25
CA ARG A 375 -8.31 11.86 -12.86
C ARG A 375 -9.10 10.96 -13.80
N CYS A 376 -10.21 10.41 -13.30
CA CYS A 376 -11.18 9.68 -14.11
C CYS A 376 -12.25 10.67 -14.62
N GLU A 377 -12.76 10.46 -15.82
CA GLU A 377 -13.70 11.38 -16.48
C GLU A 377 -15.15 10.87 -16.47
N SER A 378 -15.37 9.59 -16.18
CA SER A 378 -16.72 9.01 -16.21
C SER A 378 -16.88 7.80 -15.29
N PHE A 379 -18.12 7.54 -14.88
CA PHE A 379 -18.51 6.28 -14.28
C PHE A 379 -18.72 5.18 -15.33
N PRO A 380 -18.38 3.92 -15.01
CA PRO A 380 -18.71 2.78 -15.86
C PRO A 380 -20.22 2.56 -15.89
N PHE A 381 -20.73 2.03 -17.00
CA PHE A 381 -22.16 1.80 -17.20
C PHE A 381 -22.72 0.76 -16.21
N GLU A 382 -21.90 -0.21 -15.83
CA GLU A 382 -22.24 -1.31 -14.93
C GLU A 382 -22.08 -0.94 -13.45
N LEU A 383 -21.80 0.33 -13.12
CA LEU A 383 -21.67 0.81 -11.74
C LEU A 383 -23.01 0.71 -11.00
N PRO A 384 -23.10 -0.05 -9.90
CA PRO A 384 -24.30 -0.05 -9.07
C PRO A 384 -24.49 1.29 -8.36
N ASP A 385 -25.75 1.66 -8.11
CA ASP A 385 -26.09 2.98 -7.56
C ASP A 385 -25.53 3.22 -6.16
N ASP A 386 -25.49 2.19 -5.29
CA ASP A 386 -25.23 2.37 -3.86
C ASP A 386 -24.11 1.48 -3.31
N ILE A 387 -22.87 1.77 -3.73
CA ILE A 387 -21.65 1.07 -3.27
C ILE A 387 -20.58 2.05 -2.78
N ASP A 388 -19.41 1.56 -2.37
CA ASP A 388 -18.24 2.40 -2.15
C ASP A 388 -17.21 2.24 -3.28
N LEU A 389 -16.97 3.33 -4.01
CA LEU A 389 -16.09 3.34 -5.18
C LEU A 389 -14.76 4.01 -4.84
N MET A 390 -13.68 3.23 -4.87
CA MET A 390 -12.32 3.75 -4.67
C MET A 390 -11.78 4.26 -6.00
N ILE A 391 -11.46 5.55 -6.05
CA ILE A 391 -10.86 6.19 -7.21
C ILE A 391 -9.33 6.02 -7.13
N GLU A 392 -8.81 5.20 -8.04
CA GLU A 392 -7.41 4.76 -8.12
C GLU A 392 -6.52 5.74 -8.93
N ALA A 393 -6.78 7.04 -8.88
CA ALA A 393 -6.10 8.01 -9.74
C ALA A 393 -4.80 8.61 -9.14
N LYS A 394 -3.96 9.28 -9.95
CA LYS A 394 -2.71 9.90 -9.47
C LYS A 394 -2.92 11.20 -8.69
N ASP A 395 -3.93 12.01 -9.03
CA ASP A 395 -4.24 13.25 -8.30
C ASP A 395 -5.12 13.04 -7.05
N LYS A 396 -5.39 11.77 -6.68
CA LYS A 396 -5.97 11.39 -5.37
C LYS A 396 -7.31 12.07 -5.09
N GLU A 397 -7.42 12.86 -4.03
CA GLU A 397 -8.65 13.55 -3.64
C GLU A 397 -9.16 14.48 -4.75
N GLN A 398 -8.29 15.01 -5.61
CA GLN A 398 -8.72 15.86 -6.71
C GLN A 398 -9.53 15.09 -7.76
N ALA A 399 -9.26 13.79 -7.94
CA ALA A 399 -10.06 12.96 -8.83
C ALA A 399 -11.47 12.72 -8.26
N VAL A 400 -11.59 12.58 -6.93
CA VAL A 400 -12.89 12.51 -6.24
C VAL A 400 -13.64 13.84 -6.38
N LEU A 401 -12.98 14.97 -6.09
CA LEU A 401 -13.58 16.30 -6.21
C LEU A 401 -13.98 16.61 -7.67
N HIS A 402 -13.22 16.12 -8.65
CA HIS A 402 -13.55 16.24 -10.08
C HIS A 402 -14.86 15.52 -10.40
N LEU A 403 -15.02 14.27 -9.96
CA LEU A 403 -16.25 13.51 -10.15
C LEU A 403 -17.43 14.12 -9.39
N TYR A 404 -17.22 14.66 -8.18
CA TYR A 404 -18.24 15.44 -7.46
C TYR A 404 -18.72 16.65 -8.27
N ARG A 405 -17.81 17.35 -8.96
CA ARG A 405 -18.17 18.47 -9.84
C ARG A 405 -18.86 17.99 -11.12
N ILE A 406 -18.41 16.91 -11.77
CA ILE A 406 -19.05 16.39 -12.99
C ILE A 406 -20.50 15.99 -12.68
N TYR A 407 -20.70 15.20 -11.64
CA TYR A 407 -21.97 14.54 -11.35
C TYR A 407 -22.84 15.24 -10.29
N GLY A 408 -22.35 16.32 -9.69
CA GLY A 408 -23.12 17.05 -8.67
C GLY A 408 -23.38 16.26 -7.39
N LEU A 409 -22.49 15.33 -7.03
CA LEU A 409 -22.70 14.38 -5.93
C LEU A 409 -22.60 15.02 -4.54
N GLN A 410 -21.71 16.00 -4.38
CA GLN A 410 -21.47 16.70 -3.12
C GLN A 410 -21.03 18.15 -3.38
N PRO A 411 -21.26 19.08 -2.43
CA PRO A 411 -20.66 20.40 -2.48
C PRO A 411 -19.13 20.31 -2.48
N VAL A 412 -18.48 21.10 -3.32
CA VAL A 412 -17.02 21.14 -3.46
C VAL A 412 -16.48 22.49 -3.04
N ILE A 413 -15.55 22.48 -2.08
CA ILE A 413 -14.88 23.68 -1.59
C ILE A 413 -13.84 24.12 -2.61
N TYR A 414 -13.97 25.33 -3.16
CA TYR A 414 -13.07 25.83 -4.20
C TYR A 414 -11.60 25.89 -3.74
N ALA A 415 -11.34 26.25 -2.48
CA ALA A 415 -9.98 26.29 -1.91
C ALA A 415 -9.27 24.91 -1.89
N SER A 416 -10.04 23.82 -1.91
CA SER A 416 -9.52 22.45 -1.96
C SER A 416 -9.12 22.02 -3.37
N LEU A 417 -9.50 22.76 -4.41
CA LEU A 417 -9.25 22.38 -5.80
C LEU A 417 -7.84 22.74 -6.26
N ARG A 418 -7.27 21.86 -7.08
CA ARG A 418 -6.03 22.06 -7.83
C ARG A 418 -6.32 21.84 -9.31
N PRO A 419 -5.75 22.63 -10.23
CA PRO A 419 -5.97 22.43 -11.66
C PRO A 419 -5.38 21.07 -12.08
N PRO A 420 -5.98 20.40 -13.07
CA PRO A 420 -5.36 19.22 -13.67
C PRO A 420 -4.00 19.59 -14.28
N ASP A 421 -3.09 18.62 -14.36
CA ASP A 421 -1.83 18.81 -15.07
C ASP A 421 -2.11 19.04 -16.55
N MET A 422 -1.59 20.13 -17.13
CA MET A 422 -1.78 20.44 -18.54
C MET A 422 -1.02 19.47 -19.46
N ASN A 423 0.01 18.80 -18.94
CA ASN A 423 0.86 17.87 -19.70
C ASN A 423 1.01 16.54 -18.94
N PRO A 424 -0.04 15.71 -18.86
CA PRO A 424 0.04 14.42 -18.18
C PRO A 424 1.11 13.55 -18.86
N THR A 425 2.09 13.08 -18.08
CA THR A 425 3.18 12.27 -18.64
C THR A 425 2.70 10.87 -18.99
N LYS A 426 3.15 10.29 -20.11
CA LYS A 426 2.91 8.87 -20.42
C LYS A 426 3.83 7.91 -19.67
N GLU A 427 4.92 8.41 -19.09
CA GLU A 427 5.94 7.59 -18.44
C GLU A 427 5.49 7.02 -17.08
N THR A 428 5.67 5.73 -16.88
CA THR A 428 5.44 5.03 -15.59
C THR A 428 6.37 5.48 -14.46
N LYS A 429 7.46 6.20 -14.78
CA LYS A 429 8.36 6.79 -13.78
C LYS A 429 7.61 7.88 -13.02
N GLY A 430 7.59 7.80 -11.69
CA GLY A 430 6.94 8.80 -10.84
C GLY A 430 7.38 10.22 -11.19
N ARG A 431 6.45 11.19 -11.13
CA ARG A 431 6.72 12.61 -11.46
C ARG A 431 8.04 13.04 -10.81
N LYS A 432 9.12 13.15 -11.61
CA LYS A 432 10.39 13.68 -11.12
C LYS A 432 10.13 15.10 -10.65
N SER A 433 10.52 15.45 -9.43
CA SER A 433 10.34 16.81 -8.94
C SER A 433 10.98 17.79 -9.92
N LEU A 434 10.26 18.84 -10.31
CA LEU A 434 10.63 19.89 -11.28
C LEU A 434 11.92 20.67 -10.95
N LYS A 435 12.74 20.22 -9.99
CA LYS A 435 14.06 20.80 -9.72
C LYS A 435 15.03 20.68 -10.91
N ALA A 436 14.81 19.74 -11.83
CA ALA A 436 15.65 19.60 -13.02
C ALA A 436 15.34 20.66 -14.11
N SER A 437 14.07 21.00 -14.34
CA SER A 437 13.65 21.93 -15.40
C SER A 437 13.89 23.41 -15.07
N ALA A 438 14.28 23.73 -13.83
CA ALA A 438 14.75 25.06 -13.44
C ALA A 438 16.23 25.31 -13.80
N LYS A 439 16.99 24.26 -14.17
CA LYS A 439 18.41 24.39 -14.52
C LYS A 439 18.62 24.67 -16.01
N GLU A 440 17.73 24.19 -16.88
CA GLU A 440 17.79 24.45 -18.33
C GLU A 440 17.37 25.89 -18.66
N ARG A 441 16.38 26.47 -17.95
CA ARG A 441 15.95 27.86 -18.15
C ARG A 441 16.89 28.95 -17.60
N ARG A 442 18.07 28.56 -17.10
CA ARG A 442 19.13 29.50 -16.67
C ARG A 442 20.38 29.46 -17.56
N GLY A 443 20.36 28.66 -18.63
CA GLY A 443 21.45 28.58 -19.61
C GLY A 443 21.25 29.45 -20.84
N GLU A 444 20.09 30.08 -20.99
CA GLU A 444 19.77 31.03 -22.07
C GLU A 444 19.40 32.38 -21.46
N MET A 445 20.42 33.10 -21.00
CA MET A 445 20.40 34.56 -20.82
C MET A 445 21.81 35.09 -20.90
#